data_AF-A0A933F8G3-F1
#
_entry.id   AF-A0A933F8G3-F1
#
_cell.length_a   1.000
_cell.length_b   1.000
_cell.length_c   1.000
_cell.angle_alpha   90.00
_cell.angle_beta   90.00
_cell.angle_gamma   90.00
#
_symmetry.space_group_name_H-M   'P 1'
#
loop_
_entity.id
_entity.type
_entity.pdbx_description
1 polymer ?
#
loop_
_entity_poly.entity_id
_entity_poly.type
_entity_poly.pdbx_seq_one_letter_code
_entity_poly.pdbx_strand_id
1 'polypeptide(L)' 'ILAYAVNAHHWTAGVLGMISAWFGFQFRIHHEEKALAGHFGEKYKAYQARTGMWFPKRLPGGRKAA' A
#
# COMPACT_ATOMS: atom_id res chain seq x y z
N ILE A 1 13.22 2.22 4.66
CA ILE A 1 13.27 3.54 5.34
C ILE A 1 13.10 3.40 6.85
N LEU A 2 12.00 2.80 7.34
CA LEU A 2 11.79 2.59 8.77
C LEU A 2 12.93 1.84 9.47
N ALA A 3 13.34 0.67 8.93
CA ALA A 3 14.45 -0.11 9.50
C ALA A 3 15.78 0.66 9.54
N TYR A 4 16.06 1.45 8.50
CA TYR A 4 17.24 2.32 8.45
C TYR A 4 17.18 3.41 9.52
N ALA A 5 16.04 4.07 9.67
CA ALA A 5 15.86 5.15 10.65
C ALA A 5 16.04 4.67 12.10
N VAL A 6 15.52 3.48 12.41
CA VAL A 6 15.67 2.84 13.73
C VAL A 6 17.14 2.48 13.98
N ASN A 7 17.81 1.89 13.00
CA ASN A 7 19.21 1.46 13.13
C ASN A 7 20.20 2.64 13.20
N ALA A 8 19.94 3.71 12.45
CA ALA A 8 20.81 4.89 12.41
C ALA A 8 20.50 5.92 13.51
N HIS A 9 19.48 5.68 14.35
CA HIS A 9 18.92 6.62 15.33
C HIS A 9 18.56 8.00 14.75
N HIS A 10 18.46 8.11 13.43
CA HIS A 10 18.23 9.37 12.72
C HIS A 10 16.75 9.54 12.37
N TRP A 11 15.95 9.77 13.42
CA TRP A 11 14.49 9.81 13.36
C TRP A 11 13.95 10.88 12.40
N THR A 12 14.63 12.02 12.26
CA THR A 12 14.23 13.10 11.34
C THR A 12 14.27 12.67 9.88
N ALA A 13 15.39 12.11 9.41
CA ALA A 13 15.47 11.56 8.05
C ALA A 13 14.54 10.35 7.87
N GLY A 14 14.32 9.57 8.94
CA GLY A 14 13.36 8.49 8.94
C GLY A 14 11.93 8.94 8.65
N VAL A 15 11.47 9.95 9.39
CA VAL A 15 10.12 10.53 9.24
C VAL A 15 9.98 11.22 7.88
N LEU A 16 10.94 12.06 7.49
CA LEU A 16 10.91 12.73 6.18
C LEU A 16 10.93 11.72 5.04
N GLY A 17 11.79 10.69 5.12
CA GLY A 17 11.83 9.63 4.12
C GLY A 17 10.53 8.82 4.06
N MET A 18 9.92 8.52 5.22
CA MET A 18 8.64 7.82 5.29
C MET A 18 7.52 8.62 4.63
N ILE A 19 7.42 9.93 4.92
CA ILE A 19 6.40 10.81 4.33
C ILE A 19 6.61 10.93 2.82
N SER A 20 7.85 11.18 2.38
CA SER A 20 8.18 11.28 0.96
C SER A 20 7.88 9.99 0.20
N ALA A 21 8.24 8.83 0.77
CA ALA A 21 7.94 7.54 0.17
C ALA A 21 6.45 7.25 0.14
N TRP A 22 5.73 7.50 1.25
CA TRP A 22 4.29 7.35 1.31
C TRP A 22 3.61 8.17 0.22
N PHE A 23 3.96 9.45 0.08
CA PHE A 23 3.41 10.32 -0.95
C PHE A 23 3.72 9.81 -2.37
N GLY A 24 4.98 9.43 -2.65
CA GLY A 24 5.37 8.91 -3.96
C GLY A 24 4.65 7.60 -4.32
N PHE A 25 4.51 6.68 -3.37
CA PHE A 25 3.77 5.45 -3.58
C PHE A 25 2.28 5.69 -3.76
N GLN A 26 1.66 6.59 -2.98
CA GLN A 26 0.26 6.96 -3.14
C GLN A 26 -0.02 7.52 -4.54
N PHE A 27 0.82 8.44 -5.00
CA PHE A 27 0.72 9.01 -6.34
C PHE A 27 0.82 7.92 -7.42
N ARG A 28 1.82 7.04 -7.31
CA ARG A 28 2.05 5.98 -8.29
C ARG A 28 0.92 4.96 -8.31
N ILE A 29 0.50 4.49 -7.13
CA ILE A 29 -0.58 3.51 -7.00
C ILE A 29 -1.87 4.08 -7.57
N HIS A 30 -2.24 5.33 -7.30
CA HIS A 30 -3.45 5.93 -7.88
C HIS A 30 -3.49 5.85 -9.42
N HIS A 31 -2.37 6.10 -10.08
CA HIS A 31 -2.28 5.98 -11.54
C HIS A 31 -2.38 4.53 -12.02
N GLU A 32 -1.71 3.61 -11.32
CA GLU A 32 -1.80 2.17 -11.60
C GLU A 32 -3.23 1.65 -11.41
N GLU A 33 -3.90 1.98 -10.31
CA GLU A 33 -5.28 1.55 -10.03
C GLU A 33 -6.26 2.11 -11.07
N LYS A 34 -6.06 3.35 -11.54
CA LYS A 34 -6.88 3.95 -12.61
C LYS A 34 -6.71 3.20 -13.93
N ALA A 35 -5.47 2.85 -14.29
CA ALA A 35 -5.20 2.05 -15.49
C ALA A 35 -5.79 0.64 -15.36
N LEU A 36 -5.64 -0.01 -14.20
CA LEU A 36 -6.18 -1.34 -13.92
C LEU A 36 -7.72 -1.34 -13.94
N ALA A 37 -8.37 -0.32 -13.38
CA ALA A 37 -9.80 -0.16 -13.48
C ALA A 37 -10.26 0.06 -14.94
N GLY A 38 -9.46 0.75 -15.75
CA GLY A 38 -9.70 0.89 -17.19
C GLY A 38 -9.64 -0.44 -17.94
N HIS A 39 -8.65 -1.29 -17.65
CA HIS A 39 -8.44 -2.57 -18.32
C HIS A 39 -9.36 -3.70 -17.83
N PHE A 40 -9.63 -3.77 -16.53
CA PHE A 40 -10.33 -4.88 -15.89
C PHE A 40 -11.71 -4.53 -15.36
N GLY A 41 -12.07 -3.24 -15.33
CA GLY A 41 -13.40 -2.76 -14.94
C GLY A 41 -13.84 -3.28 -13.57
N GLU A 42 -15.03 -3.89 -13.56
CA GLU A 42 -15.69 -4.38 -12.35
C GLU A 42 -14.91 -5.48 -11.62
N LYS A 43 -14.11 -6.29 -12.34
CA LYS A 43 -13.30 -7.34 -11.70
C LYS A 43 -12.25 -6.74 -10.76
N TYR A 44 -11.66 -5.62 -11.18
CA TYR A 44 -10.67 -4.93 -10.37
C TYR A 44 -11.32 -4.20 -9.19
N LYS A 45 -12.47 -3.56 -9.38
CA LYS A 45 -13.23 -2.93 -8.29
C LYS A 45 -13.62 -3.96 -7.21
N ALA A 46 -14.09 -5.14 -7.61
CA ALA A 46 -14.41 -6.22 -6.67
C ALA A 46 -13.17 -6.73 -5.91
N TYR A 47 -12.01 -6.78 -6.56
CA TYR A 47 -10.74 -7.11 -5.91
C TYR A 47 -10.31 -6.00 -4.92
N GLN A 48 -10.33 -4.74 -5.33
CA GLN A 48 -9.96 -3.58 -4.51
C GLN A 48 -10.88 -3.45 -3.28
N ALA A 49 -12.16 -3.77 -3.41
CA ALA A 49 -13.09 -3.80 -2.28
C ALA A 49 -12.69 -4.84 -1.22
N ARG A 50 -12.10 -5.97 -1.63
CA ARG A 50 -11.73 -7.09 -0.75
C ARG A 50 -10.31 -7.00 -0.20
N THR A 51 -9.42 -6.31 -0.89
CA THR A 51 -8.01 -6.17 -0.52
C THR A 51 -7.74 -4.79 0.08
N GLY A 52 -6.84 -4.69 1.05
CA GLY A 52 -6.39 -3.41 1.58
C GLY A 52 -5.01 -3.07 1.02
N MET A 53 -4.80 -1.80 0.67
CA MET A 53 -3.59 -1.34 -0.05
C MET A 53 -2.32 -1.40 0.81
N TRP A 54 -2.41 -1.03 2.10
CA TRP A 54 -1.27 -0.97 3.02
C TRP A 54 -1.31 -2.06 4.09
N PHE A 55 -2.53 -2.43 4.49
CA PHE A 55 -2.76 -3.47 5.47
C PHE A 55 -3.83 -4.40 4.94
N PRO A 56 -3.72 -5.72 5.18
CA PRO A 56 -4.72 -6.67 4.75
C PRO A 56 -6.06 -6.34 5.43
N LYS A 57 -7.14 -6.28 4.64
CA LYS A 57 -8.49 -6.24 5.19
C LYS A 57 -8.74 -7.55 5.92
N ARG A 58 -9.21 -7.48 7.16
CA ARG A 58 -9.61 -8.65 7.93
C ARG A 58 -10.90 -9.20 7.29
N LEU A 59 -10.74 -10.10 6.32
CA LEU A 59 -11.87 -10.78 5.68
C LEU A 59 -12.62 -11.59 6.76
N PRO A 60 -13.97 -11.50 6.85
CA PRO A 60 -14.75 -12.45 7.63
C PRO A 60 -14.67 -13.80 6.91
N GLY A 61 -13.76 -14.67 7.37
CA GLY A 61 -13.39 -15.89 6.68
C GLY A 61 -11.89 -15.94 6.43
N GLY A 62 -11.14 -16.19 7.51
CA GLY A 62 -9.70 -16.39 7.43
C GLY A 62 -9.38 -17.58 6.53
N ARG A 63 -8.81 -17.31 5.36
CA ARG A 63 -7.93 -18.30 4.73
C ARG A 63 -6.68 -18.35 5.60
N LYS A 64 -6.53 -19.45 6.36
CA LYS A 64 -5.22 -19.81 6.88
C LYS A 64 -4.29 -19.93 5.67
N ALA A 65 -3.25 -19.10 5.66
CA ALA A 65 -2.12 -19.37 4.79
C ALA A 65 -1.58 -20.74 5.22
N ALA A 66 -1.59 -21.69 4.28
CA ALA A 66 -0.92 -22.98 4.42
C ALA A 66 0.60 -22.78 4.39
#